data_AF-A0A967B8C8-F1
#
_entry.id   AF-A0A967B8C8-F1
#
_cell.length_a   1.000
_cell.length_b   1.000
_cell.length_c   1.000
_cell.angle_alpha   90.00
_cell.angle_beta   90.00
_cell.angle_gamma   90.00
#
_symmetry.space_group_name_H-M   'P 1'
#
loop_
_entity.id
_entity.type
_entity.pdbx_description
1 polymer ?
#
loop_
_entity_poly.entity_id
_entity_poly.type
_entity_poly.pdbx_seq_one_letter_code
_entity_poly.pdbx_strand_id
1 'polypeptide(L)'
;MLAANLLNEVPALHFGIQQLFAPRDECISEPAIPHDFLRPSQWRELGVEMAGKGINAAYICAALSLNRFELDALVREAGVSLNRAPLPQNTTNHSWCFGDLARLTRQWLAGSPIKNIASSLGRTVRSVKSKRAALGLPPRLLASWKEADANYLATEWSRGTPIRHIAAALKRTVRSVSSKRRRMSLPALPGAIPTDPSIVLTWEQASRLTPDERCGRRWMVKDSPSQLVIGFKKNRGARKSPMVTAWTQEMENELAYRHFANQAPSAIAEAFLLSERTIVSRSSWLHLPRRRKKELRADYDPTIAPIRIAELDYIQRECLGKTGFFFWTPRRNGRRISRRHKQSQIMRSAV
;
A
#
# COMPACT_ATOMS: atom_id res chain seq x y z
N MET A 1 80.46 -14.60 17.80
CA MET A 1 80.71 -14.77 19.23
C MET A 1 80.11 -13.57 19.95
N LEU A 2 79.21 -13.84 20.92
CA LEU A 2 78.95 -13.09 22.18
C LEU A 2 78.65 -11.58 22.07
N ALA A 3 77.67 -10.97 22.72
CA ALA A 3 76.71 -11.32 23.77
C ALA A 3 75.64 -10.19 23.78
N ALA A 4 74.35 -10.48 23.86
CA ALA A 4 73.52 -10.49 25.08
C ALA A 4 72.99 -9.13 25.57
N ASN A 5 71.65 -9.10 25.70
CA ASN A 5 70.83 -8.51 26.77
C ASN A 5 70.78 -6.99 27.01
N LEU A 6 69.63 -6.41 26.64
CA LEU A 6 68.85 -5.44 27.44
C LEU A 6 67.36 -5.76 27.18
N LEU A 7 66.69 -6.53 28.03
CA LEU A 7 65.88 -6.12 29.19
C LEU A 7 64.63 -5.27 28.85
N ASN A 8 63.49 -5.91 29.14
CA ASN A 8 62.34 -5.41 29.89
C ASN A 8 61.17 -4.67 29.19
N GLU A 9 60.00 -5.32 29.39
CA GLU A 9 58.69 -4.76 29.74
C GLU A 9 57.89 -3.97 28.70
N VAL A 10 56.76 -4.54 28.24
CA VAL A 10 55.38 -3.98 28.35
C VAL A 10 54.35 -5.13 28.14
N PRO A 11 53.23 -5.19 28.90
CA PRO A 11 52.35 -6.35 28.98
C PRO A 11 51.11 -6.29 28.06
N ALA A 12 50.57 -7.48 27.78
CA ALA A 12 49.16 -7.82 27.60
C ALA A 12 48.19 -6.77 27.00
N LEU A 13 48.06 -6.77 25.67
CA LEU A 13 46.80 -6.40 24.99
C LEU A 13 46.17 -7.67 24.43
N HIS A 14 45.52 -8.42 25.33
CA HIS A 14 44.77 -9.63 24.98
C HIS A 14 43.36 -9.57 25.59
N PHE A 15 42.58 -8.55 25.23
CA PHE A 15 41.12 -8.56 25.42
C PHE A 15 40.51 -7.50 24.49
N GLY A 16 39.75 -7.92 23.46
CA GLY A 16 38.91 -6.96 22.72
C GLY A 16 38.56 -7.21 21.25
N ILE A 17 38.81 -8.39 20.65
CA ILE A 17 38.35 -8.67 19.26
C ILE A 17 37.71 -10.07 19.16
N GLN A 18 36.69 -10.35 19.99
CA GLN A 18 35.90 -11.59 19.88
C GLN A 18 34.38 -11.39 20.07
N GLN A 19 33.83 -10.23 19.70
CA GLN A 19 32.36 -10.01 19.77
C GLN A 19 31.76 -9.25 18.57
N LEU A 20 32.19 -9.50 17.32
CA LEU A 20 31.50 -8.92 16.14
C LEU A 20 31.20 -9.88 14.98
N PHE A 21 31.38 -11.19 15.17
CA PHE A 21 30.92 -12.19 14.21
C PHE A 21 30.19 -13.32 14.92
N ALA A 22 28.94 -13.05 15.30
CA ALA A 22 27.97 -14.12 15.51
C ALA A 22 27.33 -14.42 14.14
N PRO A 23 27.65 -15.54 13.48
CA PRO A 23 26.87 -16.00 12.34
C PRO A 23 25.49 -16.39 12.86
N ARG A 24 24.43 -15.82 12.29
CA ARG A 24 23.09 -16.38 12.46
C ARG A 24 22.99 -17.60 11.57
N ASP A 25 23.38 -18.74 12.12
CA ASP A 25 22.94 -20.06 11.69
C ASP A 25 21.45 -20.21 12.04
N GLU A 26 20.59 -19.65 11.17
CA GLU A 26 19.28 -20.23 10.89
C GLU A 26 19.14 -20.29 9.36
N CYS A 27 20.07 -21.02 8.74
CA CYS A 27 19.83 -21.64 7.44
C CYS A 27 18.73 -22.68 7.65
N ILE A 28 17.48 -22.25 7.46
CA ILE A 28 16.42 -23.18 7.09
C ILE A 28 16.95 -23.94 5.87
N SER A 29 17.18 -25.23 6.03
CA SER A 29 17.57 -26.13 4.95
C SER A 29 16.47 -26.13 3.90
N GLU A 30 16.64 -25.25 2.90
CA GLU A 30 15.78 -25.20 1.72
C GLU A 30 15.97 -26.50 0.92
N PRO A 31 14.90 -27.11 0.40
CA PRO A 31 15.05 -28.16 -0.61
C PRO A 31 15.82 -27.57 -1.80
N ALA A 32 16.80 -28.32 -2.30
CA ALA A 32 17.58 -27.96 -3.48
C ALA A 32 16.66 -27.83 -4.70
N ILE A 33 16.17 -26.61 -4.95
CA ILE A 33 15.42 -26.27 -6.15
C ILE A 33 16.46 -26.18 -7.30
N PRO A 34 16.27 -26.91 -8.42
CA PRO A 34 17.28 -27.01 -9.49
C PRO A 34 17.72 -25.64 -10.00
N HIS A 35 19.03 -25.49 -10.28
CA HIS A 35 19.66 -24.24 -10.68
C HIS A 35 19.31 -23.74 -12.09
N ASP A 36 18.47 -24.45 -12.85
CA ASP A 36 18.28 -24.22 -14.30
C ASP A 36 16.85 -23.85 -14.70
N PHE A 37 16.35 -22.70 -14.23
CA PHE A 37 15.03 -22.18 -14.68
C PHE A 37 15.12 -21.18 -15.84
N LEU A 38 16.32 -20.68 -16.18
CA LEU A 38 16.56 -19.84 -17.34
C LEU A 38 17.70 -20.45 -18.15
N ARG A 39 17.54 -20.50 -19.48
CA ARG A 39 18.65 -20.92 -20.35
C ARG A 39 19.84 -19.98 -20.18
N PRO A 40 21.08 -20.45 -20.36
CA PRO A 40 22.25 -19.60 -20.21
C PRO A 40 22.23 -18.28 -21.01
N SER A 41 21.56 -18.27 -22.17
CA SER A 41 21.36 -17.06 -22.97
C SER A 41 20.45 -16.01 -22.30
N GLN A 42 19.43 -16.43 -21.56
CA GLN A 42 18.41 -15.53 -21.02
C GLN A 42 18.92 -14.65 -19.88
N TRP A 43 19.82 -15.17 -19.03
CA TRP A 43 20.45 -14.33 -18.00
C TRP A 43 21.51 -13.39 -18.57
N ARG A 44 22.17 -13.77 -19.66
CA ARG A 44 23.13 -12.90 -20.37
C ARG A 44 22.43 -11.68 -20.95
N GLU A 45 21.35 -11.90 -21.70
CA GLU A 45 20.52 -10.83 -22.25
C GLU A 45 19.95 -9.93 -21.15
N LEU A 46 19.41 -10.52 -20.08
CA LEU A 46 18.85 -9.76 -18.96
C LEU A 46 19.93 -8.95 -18.21
N GLY A 47 21.14 -9.50 -18.04
CA GLY A 47 22.26 -8.81 -17.42
C GLY A 47 22.69 -7.57 -18.21
N VAL A 48 22.77 -7.70 -19.53
CA VAL A 48 23.04 -6.58 -20.45
C VAL A 48 21.92 -5.54 -20.40
N GLU A 49 20.65 -5.97 -20.41
CA GLU A 49 19.49 -5.06 -20.30
C GLU A 49 19.50 -4.29 -18.96
N MET A 50 19.81 -4.97 -17.86
CA MET A 50 19.93 -4.35 -16.54
C MET A 50 21.07 -3.32 -16.50
N ALA A 51 22.22 -3.65 -17.10
CA ALA A 51 23.35 -2.75 -17.23
C ALA A 51 23.00 -1.51 -18.08
N GLY A 52 22.31 -1.70 -19.21
CA GLY A 52 21.86 -0.61 -20.09
C GLY A 52 20.87 0.34 -19.42
N LYS A 53 20.12 -0.15 -18.42
CA LYS A 53 19.24 0.67 -17.56
C LYS A 53 19.99 1.40 -16.44
N GLY A 54 21.32 1.28 -16.37
CA GLY A 54 22.16 1.92 -15.36
C GLY A 54 22.09 1.28 -13.97
N ILE A 55 21.67 0.02 -13.88
CA ILE A 55 21.58 -0.69 -12.60
C ILE A 55 22.99 -0.99 -12.09
N ASN A 56 23.18 -0.84 -10.77
CA ASN A 56 24.48 -1.06 -10.15
C ASN A 56 24.97 -2.50 -10.34
N ALA A 57 26.23 -2.67 -10.73
CA ALA A 57 26.85 -3.96 -11.02
C ALA A 57 26.70 -4.98 -9.89
N ALA A 58 26.86 -4.55 -8.62
CA ALA A 58 26.71 -5.44 -7.47
C ALA A 58 25.27 -5.97 -7.34
N TYR A 59 24.25 -5.17 -7.69
CA TYR A 59 22.87 -5.64 -7.70
C TYR A 59 22.59 -6.60 -8.85
N ILE A 60 23.23 -6.42 -10.01
CA ILE A 60 23.09 -7.34 -11.15
C ILE A 60 23.71 -8.69 -10.80
N CYS A 61 24.96 -8.70 -10.31
CA CYS A 61 25.64 -9.90 -9.84
C CYS A 61 24.82 -10.65 -8.79
N ALA A 62 24.29 -9.94 -7.79
CA ALA A 62 23.46 -10.55 -6.77
C ALA A 62 22.14 -11.10 -7.32
N ALA A 63 21.46 -10.34 -8.17
CA ALA A 63 20.15 -10.73 -8.72
C ALA A 63 20.23 -11.95 -9.65
N LEU A 64 21.27 -12.02 -10.47
CA LEU A 64 21.46 -13.07 -11.47
C LEU A 64 22.42 -14.18 -11.01
N SER A 65 22.97 -14.06 -9.79
CA SER A 65 24.00 -14.96 -9.26
C SER A 65 25.23 -15.07 -10.18
N LEU A 66 25.62 -13.96 -10.81
CA LEU A 66 26.77 -13.87 -11.70
C LEU A 66 28.01 -13.41 -10.95
N ASN A 67 29.15 -13.96 -11.34
CA ASN A 67 30.43 -13.39 -10.95
C ASN A 67 30.64 -12.02 -11.63
N ARG A 68 31.35 -11.12 -10.96
CA ARG A 68 31.68 -9.79 -11.48
C ARG A 68 32.42 -9.87 -12.83
N PHE A 69 33.35 -10.79 -12.96
CA PHE A 69 34.13 -10.96 -14.20
C PHE A 69 33.24 -11.41 -15.38
N GLU A 70 32.25 -12.26 -15.12
CA GLU A 70 31.30 -12.70 -16.14
C GLU A 70 30.42 -11.53 -16.60
N LEU A 71 29.93 -10.72 -15.66
CA LEU A 71 29.16 -9.53 -15.99
C LEU A 71 29.98 -8.50 -16.78
N ASP A 72 31.24 -8.28 -16.38
CA ASP A 72 32.16 -7.38 -17.09
C ASP A 72 32.40 -7.85 -18.53
N ALA A 73 32.60 -9.16 -18.75
CA ALA A 73 32.78 -9.73 -20.08
C ALA A 73 31.53 -9.53 -20.96
N LEU A 74 30.35 -9.88 -20.44
CA LEU A 74 29.08 -9.73 -21.16
C LEU A 74 28.79 -8.30 -21.58
N VAL A 75 28.99 -7.36 -20.66
CA VAL A 75 28.67 -5.95 -20.88
C VAL A 75 29.68 -5.31 -21.84
N ARG A 76 30.94 -5.75 -21.82
CA ARG A 76 31.96 -5.37 -22.81
C ARG A 76 31.61 -5.89 -24.21
N GLU A 77 31.19 -7.15 -24.33
CA GLU A 77 30.74 -7.74 -25.60
C GLU A 77 29.54 -6.98 -26.18
N ALA A 78 28.62 -6.52 -25.32
CA ALA A 78 27.45 -5.75 -25.73
C ALA A 78 27.69 -4.24 -25.92
N GLY A 79 28.90 -3.73 -25.65
CA GLY A 79 29.23 -2.30 -25.75
C GLY A 79 28.49 -1.41 -24.74
N VAL A 80 28.06 -1.95 -23.60
CA VAL A 80 27.32 -1.22 -22.55
C VAL A 80 28.29 -0.81 -21.42
N SER A 81 27.97 0.26 -20.69
CA SER A 81 28.76 0.68 -19.52
C SER A 81 28.15 0.19 -18.21
N LEU A 82 29.01 -0.16 -17.23
CA LEU A 82 28.58 -0.63 -15.91
C LEU A 82 28.57 0.49 -14.89
N ASN A 83 27.44 0.66 -14.20
CA ASN A 83 27.34 1.52 -13.03
C ASN A 83 28.01 0.85 -11.82
N ARG A 84 29.12 1.43 -11.35
CA ARG A 84 29.89 0.95 -10.20
C ARG A 84 29.88 1.92 -9.02
N ALA A 85 28.86 2.78 -8.95
CA ALA A 85 28.71 3.71 -7.82
C ALA A 85 28.73 2.94 -6.48
N PRO A 86 29.35 3.50 -5.43
CA PRO A 86 29.34 2.88 -4.12
C PRO A 86 27.89 2.71 -3.63
N LEU A 87 27.59 1.54 -3.09
CA LEU A 87 26.27 1.28 -2.54
C LEU A 87 26.09 2.07 -1.24
N PRO A 88 24.91 2.67 -0.99
CA PRO A 88 24.65 3.35 0.26
C PRO A 88 24.79 2.38 1.44
N GLN A 89 25.53 2.78 2.46
CA GLN A 89 25.69 2.00 3.68
C GLN A 89 24.33 1.82 4.37
N ASN A 90 24.08 0.59 4.77
CA ASN A 90 22.74 0.15 5.10
C ASN A 90 22.45 0.35 6.58
N THR A 91 21.82 1.47 6.94
CA THR A 91 21.62 1.85 8.35
C THR A 91 20.34 1.28 8.98
N THR A 92 19.54 0.49 8.25
CA THR A 92 18.26 -0.03 8.76
C THR A 92 18.16 -1.55 8.63
N ASN A 93 17.58 -2.18 9.67
CA ASN A 93 17.35 -3.63 9.77
C ASN A 93 16.41 -4.21 8.70
N HIS A 94 15.75 -3.38 7.88
CA HIS A 94 14.82 -3.80 6.83
C HIS A 94 15.31 -3.47 5.42
N SER A 95 16.59 -3.54 5.21
CA SER A 95 17.19 -3.26 3.92
C SER A 95 17.33 -4.53 3.06
N TRP A 96 17.37 -4.36 1.73
CA TRP A 96 17.48 -5.49 0.81
C TRP A 96 18.90 -6.04 0.81
N CYS A 97 19.10 -7.25 1.32
CA CYS A 97 20.37 -7.95 1.22
C CYS A 97 20.52 -8.61 -0.16
N PHE A 98 21.75 -9.01 -0.53
CA PHE A 98 22.00 -9.68 -1.82
C PHE A 98 21.21 -10.98 -1.98
N GLY A 99 21.05 -11.76 -0.90
CA GLY A 99 20.21 -12.97 -0.89
C GLY A 99 18.74 -12.69 -1.22
N ASP A 100 18.17 -11.60 -0.70
CA ASP A 100 16.81 -11.19 -1.04
C ASP A 100 16.66 -10.83 -2.52
N LEU A 101 17.69 -10.23 -3.14
CA LEU A 101 17.67 -9.89 -4.56
C LEU A 101 17.72 -11.14 -5.44
N ALA A 102 18.57 -12.10 -5.09
CA ALA A 102 18.65 -13.38 -5.78
C ALA A 102 17.31 -14.13 -5.69
N ARG A 103 16.74 -14.25 -4.49
CA ARG A 103 15.45 -14.90 -4.24
C ARG A 103 14.30 -14.20 -4.97
N LEU A 104 14.26 -12.86 -4.92
CA LEU A 104 13.28 -12.06 -5.66
C LEU A 104 13.36 -12.35 -7.16
N THR A 105 14.55 -12.27 -7.74
CA THR A 105 14.78 -12.42 -9.18
C THR A 105 14.41 -13.82 -9.64
N ARG A 106 14.89 -14.85 -8.91
CA ARG A 106 14.57 -16.25 -9.18
C ARG A 106 13.06 -16.51 -9.14
N GLN A 107 12.38 -16.15 -8.06
CA GLN A 107 10.93 -16.38 -7.95
C GLN A 107 10.15 -15.52 -8.94
N TRP A 108 10.64 -14.33 -9.30
CA TRP A 108 9.99 -13.49 -10.30
C TRP A 108 10.06 -14.12 -11.70
N LEU A 109 11.23 -14.63 -12.10
CA LEU A 109 11.44 -15.24 -13.40
C LEU A 109 10.77 -16.62 -13.49
N ALA A 110 10.69 -17.36 -12.38
CA ALA A 110 9.93 -18.61 -12.27
C ALA A 110 8.39 -18.44 -12.33
N GLY A 111 7.88 -17.21 -12.47
CA GLY A 111 6.43 -16.98 -12.58
C GLY A 111 5.67 -16.97 -11.25
N SER A 112 6.33 -17.12 -10.09
CA SER A 112 5.68 -17.14 -8.77
C SER A 112 4.83 -15.89 -8.51
N PRO A 113 3.57 -16.00 -8.03
CA PRO A 113 2.72 -14.83 -7.78
C PRO A 113 3.39 -13.83 -6.83
N ILE A 114 3.27 -12.53 -7.09
CA ILE A 114 3.94 -11.48 -6.29
C ILE A 114 3.58 -11.53 -4.80
N LYS A 115 2.38 -12.02 -4.45
CA LYS A 115 1.96 -12.25 -3.06
C LYS A 115 2.81 -13.32 -2.39
N ASN A 116 3.10 -14.41 -3.07
CA ASN A 116 3.91 -15.51 -2.55
C ASN A 116 5.36 -15.07 -2.40
N ILE A 117 5.89 -14.29 -3.36
CA ILE A 117 7.22 -13.67 -3.27
C ILE A 117 7.31 -12.74 -2.06
N ALA A 118 6.28 -11.94 -1.83
CA ALA A 118 6.23 -11.04 -0.69
C ALA A 118 6.24 -11.81 0.65
N SER A 119 5.43 -12.87 0.74
CA SER A 119 5.41 -13.72 1.93
C SER A 119 6.74 -14.46 2.16
N SER A 120 7.35 -15.04 1.12
CA SER A 120 8.60 -15.80 1.24
C SER A 120 9.80 -14.93 1.64
N LEU A 121 9.79 -13.65 1.28
CA LEU A 121 10.81 -12.67 1.66
C LEU A 121 10.50 -11.95 2.99
N GLY A 122 9.32 -12.17 3.60
CA GLY A 122 8.89 -11.39 4.77
C GLY A 122 8.69 -9.89 4.46
N ARG A 123 8.29 -9.55 3.22
CA ARG A 123 8.19 -8.17 2.70
C ARG A 123 6.76 -7.84 2.31
N THR A 124 6.45 -6.55 2.19
CA THR A 124 5.17 -6.12 1.60
C THR A 124 5.17 -6.25 0.06
N VAL A 125 4.02 -6.56 -0.54
CA VAL A 125 3.84 -6.61 -2.00
C VAL A 125 4.30 -5.32 -2.70
N ARG A 126 4.07 -4.17 -2.05
CA ARG A 126 4.53 -2.86 -2.55
C ARG A 126 6.05 -2.77 -2.60
N SER A 127 6.73 -3.23 -1.55
CA SER A 127 8.21 -3.25 -1.47
C SER A 127 8.79 -4.12 -2.59
N VAL A 128 8.26 -5.34 -2.75
CA VAL A 128 8.66 -6.28 -3.81
C VAL A 128 8.46 -5.66 -5.20
N LYS A 129 7.30 -5.06 -5.48
CA LYS A 129 7.01 -4.41 -6.78
C LYS A 129 7.99 -3.27 -7.07
N SER A 130 8.28 -2.46 -6.06
CA SER A 130 9.21 -1.34 -6.16
C SER A 130 10.63 -1.83 -6.42
N LYS A 131 11.10 -2.83 -5.66
CA LYS A 131 12.45 -3.37 -5.82
C LYS A 131 12.63 -4.09 -7.14
N ARG A 132 11.63 -4.88 -7.57
CA ARG A 132 11.57 -5.47 -8.92
C ARG A 132 11.76 -4.40 -10.01
N ALA A 133 11.12 -3.24 -9.85
CA ALA A 133 11.26 -2.13 -10.78
C ALA A 133 12.66 -1.53 -10.77
N ALA A 134 13.22 -1.32 -9.58
CA ALA A 134 14.57 -0.81 -9.42
C ALA A 134 15.66 -1.77 -9.94
N LEU A 135 15.39 -3.07 -9.92
CA LEU A 135 16.23 -4.10 -10.53
C LEU A 135 16.00 -4.23 -12.04
N GLY A 136 15.10 -3.45 -12.64
CA GLY A 136 14.91 -3.47 -14.10
C GLY A 136 14.29 -4.75 -14.66
N LEU A 137 13.95 -5.72 -13.81
CA LEU A 137 13.33 -6.98 -14.24
C LEU A 137 12.05 -6.68 -15.03
N PRO A 138 11.75 -7.45 -16.10
CA PRO A 138 10.61 -7.17 -16.95
C PRO A 138 9.28 -7.27 -16.17
N PRO A 139 8.30 -6.38 -16.43
CA PRO A 139 6.96 -6.58 -15.90
C PRO A 139 6.36 -7.83 -16.55
N ARG A 140 5.74 -8.70 -15.77
CA ARG A 140 4.88 -9.74 -16.36
C ARG A 140 3.75 -9.03 -17.08
N LEU A 141 3.70 -9.17 -18.40
CA LEU A 141 2.66 -8.57 -19.22
C LEU A 141 1.31 -9.03 -18.66
N LEU A 142 0.49 -8.08 -18.22
CA LEU A 142 -0.92 -8.36 -17.99
C LEU A 142 -1.45 -8.85 -19.34
N ALA A 143 -2.18 -9.98 -19.34
CA ALA A 143 -2.79 -10.52 -20.55
C ALA A 143 -3.37 -9.35 -21.37
N SER A 144 -2.92 -9.19 -22.61
CA SER A 144 -3.44 -8.16 -23.49
C SER A 144 -4.96 -8.32 -23.57
N TRP A 145 -5.68 -7.20 -23.76
CA TRP A 145 -7.12 -7.28 -23.94
C TRP A 145 -7.40 -7.92 -25.29
N LYS A 146 -7.98 -9.12 -25.28
CA LYS A 146 -8.50 -9.74 -26.50
C LYS A 146 -9.75 -8.99 -26.95
N GLU A 147 -10.05 -9.05 -28.24
CA GLU A 147 -11.25 -8.45 -28.81
C GLU A 147 -12.52 -9.05 -28.21
N ALA A 148 -12.54 -10.37 -27.98
CA ALA A 148 -13.62 -11.06 -27.25
C ALA A 148 -13.84 -10.51 -25.83
N ASP A 149 -12.77 -10.25 -25.07
CA ASP A 149 -12.87 -9.67 -23.72
C ASP A 149 -13.46 -8.26 -23.77
N ALA A 150 -13.09 -7.48 -24.80
CA ALA A 150 -13.58 -6.12 -25.01
C ALA A 150 -15.06 -6.11 -25.41
N ASN A 151 -15.47 -7.02 -26.30
CA ASN A 151 -16.86 -7.19 -26.70
C ASN A 151 -17.73 -7.64 -25.51
N TYR A 152 -17.27 -8.64 -24.74
CA TYR A 152 -17.95 -9.05 -23.51
C TYR A 152 -18.11 -7.89 -22.53
N LEU A 153 -17.07 -7.09 -22.32
CA LEU A 153 -17.14 -5.88 -21.50
C LEU A 153 -18.20 -4.91 -22.04
N ALA A 154 -18.24 -4.64 -23.35
CA ALA A 154 -19.21 -3.71 -23.94
C ALA A 154 -20.66 -4.19 -23.77
N THR A 155 -20.93 -5.49 -24.03
CA THR A 155 -22.25 -6.09 -23.92
C THR A 155 -22.75 -6.16 -22.49
N GLU A 156 -21.93 -6.64 -21.56
CA GLU A 156 -22.34 -6.71 -20.14
C GLU A 156 -22.44 -5.34 -19.50
N TRP A 157 -21.59 -4.40 -19.94
CA TRP A 157 -21.69 -3.03 -19.47
C TRP A 157 -22.96 -2.35 -19.97
N SER A 158 -23.37 -2.53 -21.23
CA SER A 158 -24.62 -1.96 -21.74
C SER A 158 -25.87 -2.55 -21.08
N ARG A 159 -25.80 -3.81 -20.61
CA ARG A 159 -26.85 -4.48 -19.84
C ARG A 159 -27.00 -3.98 -18.39
N GLY A 160 -26.08 -3.15 -17.89
CA GLY A 160 -26.14 -2.66 -16.52
C GLY A 160 -25.41 -3.52 -15.49
N THR A 161 -24.67 -4.54 -15.94
CA THR A 161 -23.98 -5.47 -15.03
C THR A 161 -22.93 -4.72 -14.19
N PRO A 162 -22.91 -4.89 -12.85
CA PRO A 162 -21.91 -4.24 -12.00
C PRO A 162 -20.49 -4.61 -12.40
N ILE A 163 -19.59 -3.62 -12.44
CA ILE A 163 -18.20 -3.81 -12.90
C ILE A 163 -17.42 -4.90 -12.14
N ARG A 164 -17.81 -5.16 -10.89
CA ARG A 164 -17.26 -6.25 -10.07
C ARG A 164 -17.57 -7.64 -10.64
N HIS A 165 -18.78 -7.85 -11.16
CA HIS A 165 -19.19 -9.13 -11.76
C HIS A 165 -18.50 -9.32 -13.10
N ILE A 166 -18.40 -8.25 -13.91
CA ILE A 166 -17.65 -8.27 -15.17
C ILE A 166 -16.17 -8.60 -14.91
N ALA A 167 -15.58 -8.01 -13.87
CA ALA A 167 -14.19 -8.29 -13.48
C ALA A 167 -13.97 -9.74 -13.05
N ALA A 168 -14.90 -10.32 -12.30
CA ALA A 168 -14.86 -11.73 -11.90
C ALA A 168 -14.96 -12.66 -13.13
N ALA A 169 -15.90 -12.40 -14.05
CA ALA A 169 -16.08 -13.18 -15.27
C ALA A 169 -14.84 -13.14 -16.18
N LEU A 170 -14.24 -11.96 -16.37
CA LEU A 170 -13.03 -11.78 -17.17
C LEU A 170 -11.74 -12.22 -16.45
N LYS A 171 -11.83 -12.69 -15.19
CA LYS A 171 -10.68 -13.01 -14.33
C LYS A 171 -9.65 -11.86 -14.27
N ARG A 172 -10.12 -10.62 -14.29
CA ARG A 172 -9.32 -9.39 -14.28
C ARG A 172 -9.63 -8.56 -13.05
N THR A 173 -8.75 -7.62 -12.72
CA THR A 173 -9.02 -6.68 -11.62
C THR A 173 -10.05 -5.64 -12.04
N VAL A 174 -10.90 -5.20 -11.09
CA VAL A 174 -11.87 -4.10 -11.30
C VAL A 174 -11.21 -2.89 -11.93
N ARG A 175 -10.02 -2.50 -11.45
CA ARG A 175 -9.26 -1.37 -11.99
C ARG A 175 -8.86 -1.55 -13.46
N SER A 176 -8.50 -2.77 -13.87
CA SER A 176 -8.16 -3.08 -15.27
C SER A 176 -9.39 -2.92 -16.16
N VAL A 177 -10.52 -3.49 -15.74
CA VAL A 177 -11.82 -3.39 -16.43
C VAL A 177 -12.29 -1.94 -16.53
N SER A 178 -12.26 -1.16 -15.44
CA SER A 178 -12.62 0.26 -15.48
C SER A 178 -11.72 1.07 -16.42
N SER A 179 -10.43 0.75 -16.43
CA SER A 179 -9.47 1.44 -17.31
C SER A 179 -9.71 1.11 -18.78
N LYS A 180 -10.00 -0.15 -19.12
CA LYS A 180 -10.37 -0.54 -20.48
C LYS A 180 -11.70 0.08 -20.90
N ARG A 181 -12.72 0.05 -20.04
CA ARG A 181 -14.02 0.70 -20.27
C ARG A 181 -13.84 2.17 -20.68
N ARG A 182 -13.01 2.92 -19.94
CA ARG A 182 -12.68 4.32 -20.26
C ARG A 182 -11.95 4.48 -21.58
N ARG A 183 -10.99 3.60 -21.89
CA ARG A 183 -10.25 3.62 -23.17
C ARG A 183 -11.13 3.27 -24.38
N MET A 184 -12.20 2.52 -24.15
CA MET A 184 -13.21 2.22 -25.17
C MET A 184 -14.30 3.29 -25.25
N SER A 185 -14.19 4.37 -24.46
CA SER A 185 -15.18 5.46 -24.41
C SER A 185 -16.62 4.98 -24.16
N LEU A 186 -16.80 3.82 -23.50
CA LEU A 186 -18.14 3.34 -23.17
C LEU A 186 -18.78 4.31 -22.18
N PRO A 187 -20.02 4.77 -22.44
CA PRO A 187 -20.69 5.73 -21.59
C PRO A 187 -20.84 5.17 -20.18
N ALA A 188 -20.80 6.04 -19.17
CA ALA A 188 -21.38 5.67 -17.88
C ALA A 188 -22.85 5.32 -18.15
N LEU A 189 -23.26 4.10 -17.79
CA LEU A 189 -24.59 3.54 -18.07
C LEU A 189 -25.69 4.62 -18.13
N PRO A 190 -26.20 4.96 -19.33
CA PRO A 190 -27.23 5.96 -19.50
C PRO A 190 -28.53 5.52 -18.81
N GLY A 191 -29.16 6.44 -18.07
CA GLY A 191 -30.53 6.25 -17.57
C GLY A 191 -30.69 6.09 -16.05
N ALA A 192 -29.62 5.87 -15.28
CA ALA A 192 -29.72 5.73 -13.82
C ALA A 192 -28.97 6.80 -13.02
N ILE A 193 -28.00 7.51 -13.61
CA ILE A 193 -27.13 8.43 -12.87
C ILE A 193 -27.22 9.81 -13.51
N PRO A 194 -27.76 10.82 -12.81
CA PRO A 194 -27.83 12.17 -13.33
C PRO A 194 -26.46 12.71 -13.77
N THR A 195 -26.42 13.37 -14.93
CA THR A 195 -25.18 13.95 -15.48
C THR A 195 -24.76 15.19 -14.72
N ASP A 196 -25.72 15.97 -14.21
CA ASP A 196 -25.46 17.17 -13.42
C ASP A 196 -24.78 16.81 -12.07
N PRO A 197 -23.57 17.32 -11.79
CA PRO A 197 -22.88 17.10 -10.52
C PRO A 197 -23.56 17.75 -9.31
N SER A 198 -24.50 18.67 -9.52
CA SER A 198 -25.24 19.33 -8.44
C SER A 198 -26.22 18.37 -7.74
N ILE A 199 -26.73 17.37 -8.46
CA ILE A 199 -27.73 16.44 -7.96
C ILE A 199 -27.09 15.47 -6.96
N VAL A 200 -27.78 15.28 -5.82
CA VAL A 200 -27.38 14.28 -4.82
C VAL A 200 -27.76 12.90 -5.32
N LEU A 201 -26.77 12.04 -5.50
CA LEU A 201 -26.99 10.66 -5.96
C LEU A 201 -27.47 9.77 -4.82
N THR A 202 -28.32 8.77 -5.13
CA THR A 202 -28.54 7.65 -4.21
C THR A 202 -27.24 6.86 -4.03
N TRP A 203 -27.19 6.04 -2.97
CA TRP A 203 -26.05 5.18 -2.76
C TRP A 203 -25.84 4.20 -3.93
N GLU A 204 -26.91 3.59 -4.47
CA GLU A 204 -26.75 2.65 -5.61
C GLU A 204 -26.18 3.35 -6.83
N GLN A 205 -26.66 4.56 -7.15
CA GLN A 205 -26.17 5.35 -8.26
C GLN A 205 -24.68 5.68 -8.10
N ALA A 206 -24.28 6.17 -6.93
CA ALA A 206 -22.89 6.48 -6.65
C ALA A 206 -21.98 5.24 -6.63
N SER A 207 -22.50 4.07 -6.20
CA SER A 207 -21.73 2.82 -6.15
C SER A 207 -21.29 2.31 -7.52
N ARG A 208 -22.01 2.70 -8.58
CA ARG A 208 -21.70 2.37 -9.97
C ARG A 208 -20.57 3.23 -10.55
N LEU A 209 -20.25 4.35 -9.90
CA LEU A 209 -19.20 5.29 -10.31
C LEU A 209 -17.84 4.93 -9.72
N THR A 210 -16.79 5.10 -10.51
CA THR A 210 -15.40 5.00 -10.03
C THR A 210 -15.10 6.12 -9.00
N PRO A 211 -14.05 5.97 -8.17
CA PRO A 211 -13.65 7.04 -7.24
C PRO A 211 -13.36 8.38 -7.95
N ASP A 212 -12.83 8.33 -9.17
CA ASP A 212 -12.52 9.52 -9.97
C ASP A 212 -13.80 10.21 -10.47
N GLU A 213 -14.81 9.44 -10.91
CA GLU A 213 -16.10 9.96 -11.39
C GLU A 213 -16.97 10.53 -10.25
N ARG A 214 -16.78 10.04 -9.03
CA ARG A 214 -17.44 10.57 -7.83
C ARG A 214 -16.83 11.88 -7.34
N CYS A 215 -15.61 12.17 -7.75
CA CYS A 215 -14.89 13.37 -7.36
C CYS A 215 -15.71 14.62 -7.76
N GLY A 216 -16.10 15.43 -6.77
CA GLY A 216 -16.90 16.64 -7.00
C GLY A 216 -18.41 16.44 -7.08
N ARG A 217 -18.89 15.20 -6.93
CA ARG A 217 -20.31 14.88 -6.80
C ARG A 217 -20.69 14.67 -5.34
N ARG A 218 -22.00 14.63 -5.06
CA ARG A 218 -22.58 14.35 -3.74
C ARG A 218 -23.43 13.09 -3.78
N TRP A 219 -23.45 12.32 -2.69
CA TRP A 219 -24.28 11.11 -2.60
C TRP A 219 -24.67 10.74 -1.18
N MET A 220 -25.74 9.98 -1.04
CA MET A 220 -26.25 9.47 0.24
C MET A 220 -25.46 8.24 0.73
N VAL A 221 -25.23 8.15 2.04
CA VAL A 221 -24.59 7.00 2.68
C VAL A 221 -25.59 5.84 2.80
N LYS A 222 -25.13 4.62 2.52
CA LYS A 222 -25.95 3.41 2.63
C LYS A 222 -26.44 3.20 4.05
N ASP A 223 -27.73 2.90 4.23
CA ASP A 223 -28.32 2.58 5.54
C ASP A 223 -28.07 3.69 6.59
N SER A 224 -28.01 4.95 6.14
CA SER A 224 -27.85 6.10 7.04
C SER A 224 -29.21 6.47 7.65
N PRO A 225 -29.37 6.40 8.99
CA PRO A 225 -30.61 6.80 9.65
C PRO A 225 -30.89 8.31 9.49
N SER A 226 -29.85 9.11 9.32
CA SER A 226 -29.92 10.56 9.13
C SER A 226 -29.89 11.00 7.66
N GLN A 227 -29.98 10.06 6.69
CA GLN A 227 -29.88 10.35 5.26
C GLN A 227 -28.62 11.17 4.89
N LEU A 228 -27.49 10.82 5.52
CA LEU A 228 -26.23 11.56 5.43
C LEU A 228 -25.73 11.67 3.99
N VAL A 229 -25.35 12.90 3.60
CA VAL A 229 -24.79 13.19 2.28
C VAL A 229 -23.28 13.43 2.36
N ILE A 230 -22.52 12.73 1.52
CA ILE A 230 -21.07 12.91 1.38
C ILE A 230 -20.78 13.94 0.29
N GLY A 231 -19.85 14.86 0.58
CA GLY A 231 -19.35 15.85 -0.37
C GLY A 231 -17.82 15.96 -0.39
N PHE A 232 -17.32 16.76 -1.34
CA PHE A 232 -15.89 17.00 -1.56
C PHE A 232 -15.59 18.49 -1.58
N LYS A 233 -14.35 18.84 -1.23
CA LYS A 233 -13.83 20.20 -1.38
C LYS A 233 -12.49 20.19 -2.12
N LYS A 234 -12.20 21.30 -2.81
CA LYS A 234 -10.92 21.49 -3.50
C LYS A 234 -9.77 21.46 -2.48
N ASN A 235 -8.71 20.71 -2.82
CA ASN A 235 -7.48 20.65 -2.05
C ASN A 235 -6.45 21.59 -2.69
N ARG A 236 -6.37 22.84 -2.19
CA ARG A 236 -5.58 23.94 -2.80
C ARG A 236 -4.05 23.70 -2.88
N GLY A 237 -3.54 22.56 -2.40
CA GLY A 237 -2.10 22.25 -2.42
C GLY A 237 -1.71 20.89 -3.02
N ALA A 238 -2.65 20.09 -3.55
CA ALA A 238 -2.35 18.74 -4.01
C ALA A 238 -2.31 18.61 -5.54
N ARG A 239 -1.11 18.37 -6.10
CA ARG A 239 -0.92 18.09 -7.54
C ARG A 239 -1.61 16.79 -8.02
N LYS A 240 -1.82 15.80 -7.14
CA LYS A 240 -2.30 14.44 -7.52
C LYS A 240 -3.75 14.14 -7.12
N SER A 241 -4.34 14.92 -6.22
CA SER A 241 -5.71 14.67 -5.72
C SER A 241 -6.40 16.02 -5.50
N PRO A 242 -7.01 16.59 -6.56
CA PRO A 242 -7.49 17.96 -6.54
C PRO A 242 -8.69 18.16 -5.61
N MET A 243 -9.34 17.07 -5.18
CA MET A 243 -10.39 17.12 -4.17
C MET A 243 -10.16 16.13 -3.04
N VAL A 244 -10.68 16.49 -1.87
CA VAL A 244 -10.68 15.68 -0.65
C VAL A 244 -12.07 15.65 -0.06
N THR A 245 -12.41 14.57 0.63
CA THR A 245 -13.70 14.44 1.34
C THR A 245 -13.88 15.62 2.30
N ALA A 246 -15.01 16.32 2.15
CA ALA A 246 -15.40 17.41 3.02
C ALA A 246 -16.10 16.84 4.26
N TRP A 247 -15.31 16.43 5.26
CA TRP A 247 -15.85 15.91 6.52
C TRP A 247 -16.63 16.99 7.28
N THR A 248 -17.94 16.82 7.34
CA THR A 248 -18.86 17.58 8.20
C THR A 248 -18.98 16.93 9.58
N GLN A 249 -19.57 17.64 10.54
CA GLN A 249 -19.79 17.10 11.88
C GLN A 249 -20.74 15.90 11.87
N GLU A 250 -21.79 15.94 11.05
CA GLU A 250 -22.75 14.84 10.87
C GLU A 250 -22.05 13.58 10.34
N MET A 251 -21.15 13.72 9.36
CA MET A 251 -20.35 12.60 8.86
C MET A 251 -19.46 12.00 9.94
N GLU A 252 -18.83 12.86 10.75
CA GLU A 252 -17.98 12.42 11.86
C GLU A 252 -18.80 11.73 12.97
N ASN A 253 -20.03 12.20 13.23
CA ASN A 253 -20.95 11.57 14.16
C ASN A 253 -21.41 10.19 13.66
N GLU A 254 -21.89 10.07 12.42
CA GLU A 254 -22.34 8.78 11.90
C GLU A 254 -21.20 7.77 11.82
N LEU A 255 -19.99 8.21 11.43
CA LEU A 255 -18.80 7.36 11.48
C LEU A 255 -18.53 6.85 12.91
N ALA A 256 -18.65 7.72 13.91
CA ALA A 256 -18.47 7.33 15.31
C ALA A 256 -19.53 6.32 15.75
N TYR A 257 -20.81 6.55 15.42
CA TYR A 257 -21.89 5.63 15.74
C TYR A 257 -21.68 4.26 15.10
N ARG A 258 -21.37 4.20 13.81
CA ARG A 258 -21.02 2.92 13.13
C ARG A 258 -19.81 2.24 13.75
N HIS A 259 -18.83 3.01 14.21
CA HIS A 259 -17.68 2.46 14.93
C HIS A 259 -18.09 1.85 16.27
N PHE A 260 -18.90 2.55 17.07
CA PHE A 260 -19.41 2.03 18.35
C PHE A 260 -20.38 0.85 18.17
N ALA A 261 -21.12 0.78 17.07
CA ALA A 261 -21.90 -0.39 16.66
C ALA A 261 -21.01 -1.59 16.22
N ASN A 262 -19.69 -1.47 16.32
CA ASN A 262 -18.70 -2.44 15.89
C ASN A 262 -18.76 -2.80 14.39
N GLN A 263 -19.31 -1.94 13.53
CA GLN A 263 -19.29 -2.18 12.08
C GLN A 263 -17.85 -2.19 11.55
N ALA A 264 -17.46 -3.21 10.80
CA ALA A 264 -16.12 -3.40 10.27
C ALA A 264 -15.66 -2.18 9.45
N PRO A 265 -14.38 -1.74 9.55
CA PRO A 265 -13.87 -0.60 8.78
C PRO A 265 -14.10 -0.73 7.27
N SER A 266 -13.98 -1.94 6.72
CA SER A 266 -14.25 -2.25 5.31
C SER A 266 -15.72 -2.05 4.94
N ALA A 267 -16.65 -2.45 5.81
CA ALA A 267 -18.08 -2.28 5.60
C ALA A 267 -18.51 -0.81 5.73
N ILE A 268 -17.95 -0.07 6.70
CA ILE A 268 -18.14 1.39 6.78
C ILE A 268 -17.61 2.06 5.51
N ALA A 269 -16.45 1.64 5.03
CA ALA A 269 -15.85 2.20 3.81
C ALA A 269 -16.72 1.95 2.58
N GLU A 270 -17.34 0.77 2.48
CA GLU A 270 -18.32 0.45 1.43
C GLU A 270 -19.57 1.33 1.53
N ALA A 271 -20.17 1.45 2.72
CA ALA A 271 -21.35 2.29 2.96
C ALA A 271 -21.09 3.77 2.63
N PHE A 272 -19.92 4.28 3.02
CA PHE A 272 -19.50 5.65 2.73
C PHE A 272 -18.95 5.80 1.32
N LEU A 273 -18.71 4.71 0.61
CA LEU A 273 -18.12 4.76 -0.72
C LEU A 273 -16.74 5.48 -0.67
N LEU A 274 -15.98 5.29 0.41
CA LEU A 274 -14.64 5.84 0.62
C LEU A 274 -13.60 4.72 0.77
N SER A 275 -12.31 5.07 0.83
CA SER A 275 -11.29 4.06 1.11
C SER A 275 -11.28 3.68 2.58
N GLU A 276 -11.01 2.41 2.90
CA GLU A 276 -10.85 1.93 4.28
C GLU A 276 -9.79 2.73 5.03
N ARG A 277 -8.69 3.09 4.36
CA ARG A 277 -7.65 3.96 4.92
C ARG A 277 -8.21 5.32 5.35
N THR A 278 -9.13 5.90 4.58
CA THR A 278 -9.79 7.17 4.92
C THR A 278 -10.64 7.01 6.18
N ILE A 279 -11.43 5.94 6.27
CA ILE A 279 -12.28 5.64 7.43
C ILE A 279 -11.44 5.42 8.69
N VAL A 280 -10.41 4.56 8.63
CA VAL A 280 -9.51 4.28 9.75
C VAL A 280 -8.77 5.53 10.20
N SER A 281 -8.25 6.31 9.24
CA SER A 281 -7.58 7.57 9.56
C SER A 281 -8.52 8.53 10.28
N ARG A 282 -9.74 8.73 9.76
CA ARG A 282 -10.74 9.61 10.37
C ARG A 282 -11.17 9.14 11.75
N SER A 283 -11.40 7.84 11.93
CA SER A 283 -11.71 7.25 13.24
C SER A 283 -10.62 7.55 14.28
N SER A 284 -9.35 7.52 13.86
CA SER A 284 -8.22 7.87 14.71
C SER A 284 -8.19 9.36 15.09
N TRP A 285 -8.60 10.25 14.19
CA TRP A 285 -8.74 11.69 14.46
C TRP A 285 -9.83 11.98 15.49
N LEU A 286 -10.89 11.17 15.51
CA LEU A 286 -12.01 11.25 16.44
C LEU A 286 -11.75 10.60 17.81
N HIS A 287 -10.56 10.03 18.02
CA HIS A 287 -10.17 9.35 19.27
C HIS A 287 -11.08 8.17 19.67
N LEU A 288 -11.65 7.49 18.67
CA LEU A 288 -12.51 6.34 18.92
C LEU A 288 -11.71 5.18 19.54
N PRO A 289 -12.32 4.39 20.44
CA PRO A 289 -11.62 3.30 21.13
C PRO A 289 -11.16 2.22 20.15
N ARG A 290 -10.15 1.45 20.57
CA ARG A 290 -9.73 0.26 19.82
C ARG A 290 -10.85 -0.79 19.89
N ARG A 291 -11.10 -1.46 18.77
CA ARG A 291 -12.09 -2.54 18.63
C ARG A 291 -11.39 -3.87 18.50
N ARG A 292 -12.01 -4.92 19.03
CA ARG A 292 -11.51 -6.29 18.89
C ARG A 292 -11.99 -6.87 17.58
N LYS A 293 -11.09 -7.53 16.83
CA LYS A 293 -11.40 -8.08 15.50
C LYS A 293 -12.57 -9.08 15.52
N LYS A 294 -12.69 -9.85 16.60
CA LYS A 294 -13.76 -10.85 16.81
C LYS A 294 -15.15 -10.28 17.02
N GLU A 295 -15.25 -8.99 17.37
CA GLU A 295 -16.51 -8.30 17.64
C GLU A 295 -17.01 -7.50 16.43
N LEU A 296 -16.26 -7.50 15.32
CA LEU A 296 -16.60 -6.71 14.14
C LEU A 296 -17.76 -7.32 13.36
N ARG A 297 -18.69 -6.46 12.94
CA ARG A 297 -19.91 -6.81 12.20
C ARG A 297 -19.88 -6.27 10.78
N ALA A 298 -20.58 -6.91 9.84
CA ALA A 298 -20.68 -6.40 8.47
C ALA A 298 -21.83 -5.38 8.33
N ASP A 299 -22.95 -5.71 8.97
CA ASP A 299 -24.16 -4.92 9.08
C ASP A 299 -23.99 -3.70 10.00
N TYR A 300 -24.79 -2.67 9.74
CA TYR A 300 -24.92 -1.53 10.65
C TYR A 300 -26.26 -1.61 11.38
N ASP A 301 -26.19 -1.70 12.70
CA ASP A 301 -27.33 -1.60 13.58
C ASP A 301 -27.18 -0.34 14.46
N PRO A 302 -28.02 0.69 14.28
CA PRO A 302 -27.91 1.94 15.02
C PRO A 302 -28.24 1.78 16.52
N THR A 303 -28.93 0.71 16.92
CA THR A 303 -29.34 0.47 18.32
C THR A 303 -28.16 0.05 19.21
N ILE A 304 -27.14 -0.57 18.62
CA ILE A 304 -25.97 -1.07 19.35
C ILE A 304 -25.06 0.08 19.81
N ALA A 305 -24.96 1.14 19.01
CA ALA A 305 -24.01 2.23 19.28
C ALA A 305 -24.26 2.93 20.62
N PRO A 306 -25.49 3.36 20.97
CA PRO A 306 -25.78 3.95 22.28
C PRO A 306 -25.42 3.04 23.46
N ILE A 307 -25.73 1.74 23.36
CA ILE A 307 -25.44 0.74 24.40
C ILE A 307 -23.92 0.69 24.64
N ARG A 308 -23.13 0.58 23.56
CA ARG A 308 -21.67 0.53 23.64
C ARG A 308 -21.04 1.83 24.14
N ILE A 309 -21.59 2.97 23.76
CA ILE A 309 -21.14 4.28 24.25
C ILE A 309 -21.32 4.35 25.77
N ALA A 310 -22.46 3.88 26.28
CA ALA A 310 -22.75 3.82 27.71
C ALA A 310 -21.85 2.82 28.45
N GLU A 311 -21.69 1.59 27.93
CA GLU A 311 -20.82 0.56 28.51
C GLU A 311 -19.37 1.02 28.67
N LEU A 312 -18.85 1.76 27.68
CA LEU A 312 -17.48 2.26 27.69
C LEU A 312 -17.33 3.60 28.43
N ASP A 313 -18.42 4.19 28.90
CA ASP A 313 -18.50 5.55 29.48
C ASP A 313 -17.81 6.61 28.59
N TYR A 314 -18.06 6.54 27.28
CA TYR A 314 -17.54 7.51 26.32
C TYR A 314 -18.50 8.68 26.14
N ILE A 315 -17.94 9.87 25.94
CA ILE A 315 -18.69 11.07 25.59
C ILE A 315 -18.03 11.80 24.43
N GLN A 316 -18.86 12.49 23.66
CA GLN A 316 -18.38 13.48 22.70
C GLN A 316 -18.06 14.77 23.45
N ARG A 317 -16.87 15.32 23.21
CA ARG A 317 -16.44 16.61 23.75
C ARG A 317 -16.04 17.55 22.63
N GLU A 318 -16.34 18.82 22.81
CA GLU A 318 -15.77 19.89 22.01
C GLU A 318 -14.31 20.15 22.45
N CYS A 319 -13.45 20.46 21.47
CA CYS A 319 -12.05 20.75 21.68
C CYS A 319 -11.84 22.14 22.25
N LEU A 320 -11.20 22.23 23.42
CA LEU A 320 -10.90 23.52 24.05
C LEU A 320 -10.06 24.46 23.18
N GLY A 321 -9.16 23.91 22.36
CA GLY A 321 -8.29 24.72 21.50
C GLY A 321 -8.94 25.22 20.21
N LYS A 322 -10.14 24.72 19.84
CA LYS A 322 -10.83 25.14 18.61
C LYS A 322 -12.30 24.78 18.66
N THR A 323 -13.16 25.79 18.58
CA THR A 323 -14.61 25.63 18.47
C THR A 323 -15.01 24.87 17.20
N GLY A 324 -16.09 24.09 17.32
CA GLY A 324 -16.63 23.22 16.27
C GLY A 324 -15.80 21.97 15.99
N PHE A 325 -14.76 21.68 16.78
CA PHE A 325 -13.96 20.45 16.64
C PHE A 325 -14.33 19.47 17.74
N PHE A 326 -15.00 18.38 17.37
CA PHE A 326 -15.45 17.37 18.33
C PHE A 326 -14.59 16.11 18.27
N PHE A 327 -14.48 15.43 19.40
CA PHE A 327 -13.81 14.13 19.49
C PHE A 327 -14.39 13.32 20.66
N TRP A 328 -14.15 12.03 20.65
CA TRP A 328 -14.67 11.09 21.64
C TRP A 328 -13.62 10.77 22.68
N THR A 329 -14.03 10.64 23.94
CA THR A 329 -13.12 10.30 25.02
C THR A 329 -13.88 9.66 26.18
N PRO A 330 -13.23 8.83 27.01
CA PRO A 330 -13.82 8.42 28.27
C PRO A 330 -14.22 9.64 29.11
N ARG A 331 -15.35 9.56 29.80
CA ARG A 331 -15.88 10.64 30.63
C ARG A 331 -14.88 10.99 31.73
N ARG A 332 -14.33 9.97 32.38
CA ARG A 332 -13.27 10.07 33.40
C ARG A 332 -11.89 10.08 32.72
N ASN A 333 -11.04 11.05 33.07
CA ASN A 333 -9.66 11.18 32.56
C ASN A 333 -9.54 11.39 31.03
N GLY A 334 -10.59 11.96 30.43
CA GLY A 334 -10.61 12.22 28.99
C GLY A 334 -9.71 13.38 28.55
N ARG A 335 -9.25 13.32 27.29
CA ARG A 335 -8.49 14.43 26.70
C ARG A 335 -9.37 15.67 26.61
N ARG A 336 -8.77 16.85 26.78
CA ARG A 336 -9.44 18.15 26.58
C ARG A 336 -9.19 18.78 25.19
N ILE A 337 -8.22 18.24 24.45
CA ILE A 337 -7.79 18.74 23.14
C ILE A 337 -7.79 17.60 22.13
N SER A 338 -8.41 17.83 20.97
CA SER A 338 -8.44 16.88 19.84
C SER A 338 -7.06 16.71 19.21
N ARG A 339 -6.74 15.50 18.69
CA ARG A 339 -5.51 15.29 17.91
C ARG A 339 -5.46 16.21 16.69
N ARG A 340 -6.62 16.48 16.08
CA ARG A 340 -6.76 17.38 14.92
C ARG A 340 -6.25 18.78 15.23
N HIS A 341 -6.60 19.32 16.41
CA HIS A 341 -6.08 20.61 16.86
C HIS A 341 -4.57 20.56 17.11
N LYS A 342 -4.07 19.54 17.84
CA LYS A 342 -2.63 19.38 18.09
C LYS A 342 -1.81 19.37 16.79
N GLN A 343 -2.25 18.62 15.78
CA GLN A 343 -1.54 18.60 14.50
C GLN A 343 -1.61 19.95 13.78
N SER A 344 -2.74 20.66 13.86
CA SER A 344 -2.84 22.00 13.27
C SER A 344 -1.93 23.03 13.95
N GLN A 345 -1.68 22.91 15.26
CA GLN A 345 -0.71 23.75 15.96
C GLN A 345 0.72 23.42 15.52
N ILE A 346 1.08 22.13 15.48
CA ILE A 346 2.40 21.68 15.01
C ILE A 346 2.68 22.16 13.58
N MET A 347 1.68 22.10 12.69
CA MET A 347 1.82 22.60 11.32
C MET A 347 1.94 24.13 11.23
N ARG A 348 1.41 24.87 12.22
CA ARG A 348 1.55 26.33 12.29
C ARG A 348 2.87 26.79 12.91
N SER A 349 3.46 25.99 13.80
CA SER A 349 4.74 26.28 14.45
C SER A 349 5.96 25.77 13.68
N ALA A 350 5.75 24.98 12.62
CA ALA A 350 6.79 24.46 11.73
C ALA A 350 6.90 25.26 10.41
N VAL A 351 6.19 26.38 10.34
CA VAL A 351 6.34 27.49 9.37
C VAL A 351 6.88 28.65 10.16
#